data_AF-A0A1A6GD54-F1
#
_entry.id   AF-A0A1A6GD54-F1
#
_cell.length_a   1.000
_cell.length_b   1.000
_cell.length_c   1.000
_cell.angle_alpha   90.00
_cell.angle_beta   90.00
_cell.angle_gamma   90.00
#
_symmetry.space_group_name_H-M   'P 1'
#
loop_
_entity.id
_entity.type
_entity.pdbx_description
1 polymer ?
#
loop_
_entity_poly.entity_id
_entity_poly.type
_entity_poly.pdbx_seq_one_letter_code
_entity_poly.pdbx_strand_id
1 'polypeptide(L)'
;VREVTRHLIQVSNEAVTEDEQYSDFLTVWGQYIDHDIALTPQSTSTTAFWGGVDCQLTCENQNPCFPIQLPSNSSGTAACLPFYRSSAACGTGDQGALFGNLSAANPRQQMNGLTSFLDASTVYGSSPGVEKQLRNWSSSAGLLRVNTRHQDAGRAYLPFASATCAPEPDAPRATRRPCFLAGDGRASEVPALAAVHTLWLREHNRLAASFKAINTHWSAETTYQEARKVVGALHQGGRYRQEIVGAPKVYLRCHCEHRYNEWREFCGLSRLETPAELSRAITNRSMVNQIMDLYKHADNIDVWLGGLAENFLLGARTGPLFACIIGKQMKALRDGD
;
A
#
# COMPACT_ATOMS: atom_id res chain seq x y z
N VAL A 1 0.21 12.56 -15.03
CA VAL A 1 -0.14 12.30 -13.61
C VAL A 1 -0.65 13.57 -12.93
N ARG A 2 0.15 14.63 -12.73
CA ARG A 2 -0.33 15.83 -12.02
C ARG A 2 -1.55 16.48 -12.69
N GLU A 3 -1.57 16.57 -14.01
CA GLU A 3 -2.72 17.08 -14.77
C GLU A 3 -4.00 16.28 -14.54
N VAL A 4 -3.89 14.94 -14.51
CA VAL A 4 -5.01 14.04 -14.18
C VAL A 4 -5.52 14.33 -12.78
N THR A 5 -4.62 14.50 -11.79
CA THR A 5 -5.03 14.86 -10.42
C THR A 5 -5.79 16.18 -10.38
N ARG A 6 -5.27 17.22 -11.03
CA ARG A 6 -5.87 18.57 -11.03
C ARG A 6 -7.24 18.62 -11.69
N HIS A 7 -7.44 17.88 -12.77
CA HIS A 7 -8.67 17.97 -13.58
C HIS A 7 -9.73 16.94 -13.21
N LEU A 8 -9.33 15.76 -12.70
CA LEU A 8 -10.25 14.63 -12.51
C LEU A 8 -10.41 14.17 -11.06
N ILE A 9 -9.45 14.46 -10.17
CA ILE A 9 -9.50 13.99 -8.77
C ILE A 9 -9.79 15.13 -7.80
N GLN A 10 -9.22 16.30 -8.07
CA GLN A 10 -9.33 17.43 -7.17
C GLN A 10 -10.79 17.84 -7.01
N VAL A 11 -11.26 17.78 -5.78
CA VAL A 11 -12.60 18.14 -5.34
C VAL A 11 -12.47 19.04 -4.11
N SER A 12 -13.39 19.99 -3.93
CA SER A 12 -13.39 20.85 -2.74
C SER A 12 -13.90 20.06 -1.53
N ASN A 13 -13.46 20.43 -0.33
CA ASN A 13 -13.87 19.72 0.89
C ASN A 13 -15.39 19.81 1.11
N GLU A 14 -16.03 20.88 0.64
CA GLU A 14 -17.47 21.10 0.74
C GLU A 14 -18.29 20.18 -0.17
N ALA A 15 -17.66 19.59 -1.19
CA ALA A 15 -18.28 18.65 -2.12
C ALA A 15 -18.07 17.18 -1.72
N VAL A 16 -17.38 16.91 -0.60
CA VAL A 16 -17.21 15.56 -0.06
C VAL A 16 -18.53 15.11 0.55
N THR A 17 -18.99 13.92 0.17
CA THR A 17 -20.20 13.29 0.70
C THR A 17 -19.84 12.14 1.63
N GLU A 18 -20.58 12.02 2.73
CA GLU A 18 -20.45 10.90 3.66
C GLU A 18 -21.00 9.60 3.07
N ASP A 19 -20.47 8.48 3.55
CA ASP A 19 -21.00 7.15 3.26
C ASP A 19 -21.99 6.72 4.35
N GLU A 20 -23.27 6.59 3.99
CA GLU A 20 -24.31 6.23 4.96
C GLU A 20 -24.32 4.74 5.35
N GLN A 21 -23.56 3.89 4.66
CA GLN A 21 -23.58 2.43 4.87
C GLN A 21 -22.31 1.89 5.55
N TYR A 22 -21.17 2.57 5.39
CA TYR A 22 -19.89 2.10 5.91
C TYR A 22 -19.21 3.16 6.76
N SER A 23 -18.60 2.73 7.86
CA SER A 23 -17.77 3.62 8.70
C SER A 23 -16.39 3.83 8.11
N ASP A 24 -15.70 4.88 8.54
CA ASP A 24 -14.28 5.14 8.23
C ASP A 24 -13.35 3.95 8.47
N PHE A 25 -13.70 3.07 9.42
CA PHE A 25 -12.91 1.88 9.72
C PHE A 25 -12.74 0.96 8.50
N LEU A 26 -13.69 0.96 7.54
CA LEU A 26 -13.54 0.24 6.27
C LEU A 26 -12.28 0.66 5.52
N THR A 27 -12.00 1.97 5.47
CA THR A 27 -10.83 2.50 4.75
C THR A 27 -9.53 2.14 5.48
N VAL A 28 -9.54 2.23 6.82
CA VAL A 28 -8.40 1.89 7.67
C VAL A 28 -8.10 0.39 7.60
N TRP A 29 -9.14 -0.44 7.60
CA TRP A 29 -9.00 -1.89 7.46
C TRP A 29 -8.47 -2.28 6.07
N GLY A 30 -8.98 -1.65 5.01
CA GLY A 30 -8.48 -1.83 3.65
C GLY A 30 -6.98 -1.53 3.53
N GLN A 31 -6.53 -0.38 4.07
CA GLN A 31 -5.10 -0.04 4.13
C GLN A 31 -4.30 -1.03 4.98
N TYR A 32 -4.81 -1.41 6.15
CA TYR A 32 -4.13 -2.35 7.04
C TYR A 32 -3.92 -3.73 6.38
N ILE A 33 -4.93 -4.22 5.63
CA ILE A 33 -4.82 -5.49 4.90
C ILE A 33 -3.92 -5.38 3.67
N ASP A 34 -3.92 -4.25 2.95
CA ASP A 34 -2.92 -3.99 1.89
C ASP A 34 -1.49 -4.14 2.45
N HIS A 35 -1.26 -3.63 3.66
CA HIS A 35 0.02 -3.73 4.34
C HIS A 35 0.37 -5.14 4.82
N ASP A 36 -0.53 -6.12 4.73
CA ASP A 36 -0.26 -7.53 5.06
C ASP A 36 0.17 -8.33 3.84
N ILE A 37 -0.25 -7.91 2.65
CA ILE A 37 -0.07 -8.68 1.40
C ILE A 37 0.94 -8.05 0.44
N ALA A 38 1.18 -6.74 0.53
CA ALA A 38 2.00 -6.03 -0.45
C ALA A 38 2.80 -4.86 0.14
N LEU A 39 4.08 -4.84 -0.18
CA LEU A 39 4.95 -3.67 -0.10
C LEU A 39 5.88 -3.68 -1.30
N THR A 40 5.80 -2.70 -2.18
CA THR A 40 6.82 -2.55 -3.22
C THR A 40 7.92 -1.60 -2.74
N PRO A 41 9.10 -2.11 -2.31
CA PRO A 41 10.16 -1.25 -1.79
C PRO A 41 10.64 -0.27 -2.87
N GLN A 42 10.88 0.97 -2.47
CA GLN A 42 11.54 1.96 -3.31
C GLN A 42 13.01 1.60 -3.52
N SER A 43 13.65 2.22 -4.51
CA SER A 43 15.11 2.13 -4.70
C SER A 43 15.83 2.48 -3.39
N THR A 44 16.81 1.66 -2.99
CA THR A 44 17.66 1.95 -1.82
C THR A 44 18.57 3.16 -2.07
N SER A 45 18.91 3.43 -3.33
CA SER A 45 19.61 4.65 -3.72
C SER A 45 18.63 5.82 -3.83
N THR A 46 18.91 6.90 -3.10
CA THR A 46 18.24 8.20 -3.24
C THR A 46 18.90 9.09 -4.29
N THR A 47 20.05 8.68 -4.82
CA THR A 47 20.79 9.41 -5.85
C THR A 47 20.72 8.70 -7.20
N ALA A 48 20.74 9.49 -8.28
CA ALA A 48 20.88 9.01 -9.64
C ALA A 48 22.19 8.22 -9.81
N PHE A 49 22.10 7.04 -10.45
CA PHE A 49 23.27 6.20 -10.70
C PHE A 49 24.31 6.88 -11.59
N TRP A 50 23.85 7.78 -12.47
CA TRP A 50 24.68 8.63 -13.31
C TRP A 50 24.66 10.05 -12.73
N GLY A 51 25.84 10.66 -12.56
CA GLY A 51 25.96 12.03 -12.04
C GLY A 51 25.76 12.20 -10.53
N GLY A 52 25.22 11.20 -9.80
CA GLY A 52 25.16 11.18 -8.33
C GLY A 52 24.21 12.20 -7.70
N VAL A 53 23.30 12.79 -8.48
CA VAL A 53 22.38 13.83 -8.00
C VAL A 53 21.24 13.21 -7.19
N ASP A 54 20.91 13.79 -6.04
CA ASP A 54 19.75 13.37 -5.23
C ASP A 54 18.44 13.66 -5.97
N CYS A 55 17.55 12.67 -6.07
CA CYS A 55 16.25 12.84 -6.73
C CYS A 55 15.34 13.89 -6.06
N GLN A 56 15.62 14.31 -4.82
CA GLN A 56 14.92 15.44 -4.20
C GLN A 56 15.33 16.79 -4.80
N LEU A 57 16.50 16.85 -5.43
CA LEU A 57 17.14 18.07 -5.90
C LEU A 57 17.14 18.17 -7.44
N THR A 58 16.63 17.17 -8.15
CA THR A 58 16.57 17.17 -9.61
C THR A 58 15.19 16.84 -10.16
N CYS A 59 14.86 17.49 -11.27
CA CYS A 59 13.67 17.19 -12.08
C CYS A 59 14.01 16.40 -13.36
N GLU A 60 15.24 15.90 -13.46
CA GLU A 60 15.66 15.05 -14.56
C GLU A 60 15.19 13.61 -14.37
N ASN A 61 14.79 13.00 -15.48
CA ASN A 61 14.40 11.59 -15.50
C ASN A 61 15.66 10.73 -15.68
N GLN A 62 16.26 10.34 -14.56
CA GLN A 62 17.46 9.49 -14.52
C GLN A 62 17.31 8.43 -13.46
N ASN A 63 17.60 7.16 -13.77
CA ASN A 63 17.43 6.06 -12.80
C ASN A 63 18.22 6.32 -11.48
N PRO A 64 17.58 6.26 -10.29
CA PRO A 64 16.20 5.85 -10.00
C PRO A 64 15.17 6.98 -9.89
N CYS A 65 15.53 8.23 -10.17
CA CYS A 65 14.65 9.39 -10.19
C CYS A 65 13.63 9.31 -11.35
N PHE A 66 12.35 9.50 -11.05
CA PHE A 66 11.29 9.61 -12.05
C PHE A 66 10.29 10.72 -11.67
N PRO A 67 10.74 11.99 -11.69
CA PRO A 67 10.01 13.11 -11.10
C PRO A 67 8.67 13.39 -11.79
N ILE A 68 7.68 13.78 -11.00
CA ILE A 68 6.36 14.19 -11.51
C ILE A 68 6.45 15.67 -11.89
N GLN A 69 6.48 15.94 -13.19
CA GLN A 69 6.57 17.30 -13.70
C GLN A 69 5.34 18.13 -13.30
N LEU A 70 5.58 19.38 -12.88
CA LEU A 70 4.55 20.36 -12.59
C LEU A 70 4.35 21.29 -13.80
N PRO A 71 3.13 21.81 -14.04
CA PRO A 71 2.89 22.75 -15.13
C PRO A 71 3.62 24.07 -14.89
N SER A 72 4.04 24.74 -15.97
CA SER A 72 4.86 25.96 -15.96
C SER A 72 4.30 27.14 -15.14
N ASN A 73 3.00 27.13 -14.82
CA ASN A 73 2.31 28.17 -14.05
C ASN A 73 2.10 27.82 -12.55
N SER A 74 2.77 26.79 -12.00
CA SER A 74 2.72 26.55 -10.56
C SER A 74 3.52 27.61 -9.80
N SER A 75 2.81 28.58 -9.25
CA SER A 75 3.33 29.63 -8.36
C SER A 75 3.88 29.00 -7.06
N GLY A 76 5.14 28.56 -7.05
CA GLY A 76 5.80 28.02 -5.86
C GLY A 76 6.94 27.04 -6.14
N THR A 77 8.18 27.55 -6.08
CA THR A 77 9.46 26.94 -5.64
C THR A 77 9.98 25.59 -6.16
N ALA A 78 9.22 24.72 -6.85
CA ALA A 78 9.79 23.50 -7.45
C ALA A 78 9.14 23.17 -8.81
N ALA A 79 9.95 22.78 -9.80
CA ALA A 79 9.49 22.44 -11.15
C ALA A 79 8.85 21.03 -11.26
N CYS A 80 9.03 20.20 -10.22
CA CYS A 80 8.53 18.84 -10.17
C CYS A 80 8.32 18.38 -8.71
N LEU A 81 7.62 17.26 -8.53
CA LEU A 81 7.58 16.52 -7.28
C LEU A 81 8.59 15.35 -7.35
N PRO A 82 9.45 15.17 -6.33
CA PRO A 82 10.37 14.04 -6.26
C PRO A 82 9.61 12.72 -6.27
N PHE A 83 10.13 11.75 -7.03
CA PHE A 83 9.60 10.40 -7.05
C PHE A 83 10.72 9.41 -7.41
N TYR A 84 10.76 8.30 -6.67
CA TYR A 84 11.76 7.25 -6.83
C TYR A 84 11.10 6.02 -7.44
N ARG A 85 11.73 5.45 -8.46
CA ARG A 85 11.29 4.17 -9.02
C ARG A 85 11.41 3.07 -7.96
N SER A 86 10.45 2.14 -7.97
CA SER A 86 10.52 0.92 -7.17
C SER A 86 11.76 0.10 -7.52
N SER A 87 12.30 -0.61 -6.53
CA SER A 87 13.41 -1.53 -6.70
C SER A 87 13.05 -2.63 -7.72
N ALA A 88 14.01 -2.99 -8.58
CA ALA A 88 13.86 -4.12 -9.48
C ALA A 88 14.10 -5.42 -8.74
N ALA A 89 13.39 -6.47 -9.12
CA ALA A 89 13.78 -7.84 -8.83
C ALA A 89 15.12 -8.14 -9.52
N CYS A 90 16.03 -8.82 -8.80
CA CYS A 90 17.34 -9.19 -9.30
C CYS A 90 17.24 -9.95 -10.64
N GLY A 91 18.08 -9.59 -11.61
CA GLY A 91 18.11 -10.21 -12.93
C GLY A 91 16.98 -9.75 -13.88
N THR A 92 16.15 -8.78 -13.49
CA THR A 92 15.11 -8.20 -14.34
C THR A 92 15.44 -6.76 -14.71
N GLY A 93 15.08 -6.33 -15.92
CA GLY A 93 15.35 -4.97 -16.38
C GLY A 93 16.84 -4.66 -16.62
N ASP A 94 17.70 -5.68 -16.61
CA ASP A 94 19.10 -5.55 -17.03
C ASP A 94 19.15 -5.27 -18.53
N GLN A 95 19.81 -4.18 -18.87
CA GLN A 95 19.98 -3.75 -20.25
C GLN A 95 21.01 -4.64 -20.94
N GLY A 96 20.52 -5.71 -21.56
CA GLY A 96 21.16 -6.25 -22.76
C GLY A 96 21.30 -5.20 -23.88
N ALA A 97 20.79 -3.98 -23.72
CA ALA A 97 20.73 -2.95 -24.76
C ALA A 97 22.08 -2.30 -25.15
N LEU A 98 23.16 -2.53 -24.41
CA LEU A 98 24.48 -2.08 -24.89
C LEU A 98 25.00 -2.94 -26.05
N PHE A 99 24.57 -4.21 -26.18
CA PHE A 99 25.05 -5.14 -27.25
C PHE A 99 24.06 -6.23 -27.71
N GLY A 100 22.78 -6.20 -27.34
CA GLY A 100 21.86 -7.34 -27.48
C GLY A 100 20.50 -7.00 -28.09
N ASN A 101 19.89 -8.01 -28.73
CA ASN A 101 18.56 -7.95 -29.32
C ASN A 101 17.50 -7.63 -28.25
N LEU A 102 16.74 -6.55 -28.42
CA LEU A 102 15.64 -6.14 -27.52
C LEU A 102 14.59 -7.23 -27.31
N SER A 103 14.45 -8.17 -28.26
CA SER A 103 13.55 -9.32 -28.15
C SER A 103 13.97 -10.34 -27.09
N ALA A 104 15.21 -10.29 -26.62
CA ALA A 104 15.75 -11.14 -25.56
C ALA A 104 15.91 -10.39 -24.21
N ALA A 105 15.48 -9.12 -24.14
CA ALA A 105 15.58 -8.34 -22.92
C ALA A 105 14.54 -8.81 -21.89
N ASN A 106 14.98 -9.08 -20.65
CA ASN A 106 14.09 -9.46 -19.56
C ASN A 106 13.36 -8.22 -19.01
N PRO A 107 12.01 -8.13 -19.10
CA PRO A 107 11.28 -6.98 -18.58
C PRO A 107 11.51 -6.78 -17.09
N ARG A 108 11.69 -5.53 -16.66
CA ARG A 108 11.84 -5.18 -15.23
C ARG A 108 10.61 -5.62 -14.45
N GLN A 109 10.81 -6.42 -13.41
CA GLN A 109 9.78 -6.79 -12.43
C GLN A 109 10.06 -6.10 -11.11
N GLN A 110 9.02 -5.83 -10.33
CA GLN A 110 9.15 -5.29 -8.98
C GLN A 110 9.07 -6.41 -7.94
N MET A 111 9.62 -6.15 -6.76
CA MET A 111 9.58 -7.09 -5.65
C MET A 111 8.40 -6.78 -4.74
N ASN A 112 7.82 -7.82 -4.14
CA ASN A 112 7.05 -7.69 -2.92
C ASN A 112 7.99 -7.91 -1.72
N GLY A 113 8.09 -6.93 -0.83
CA GLY A 113 8.90 -6.98 0.38
C GLY A 113 8.24 -7.70 1.55
N LEU A 114 7.00 -8.17 1.38
CA LEU A 114 6.23 -8.88 2.39
C LEU A 114 5.96 -10.34 1.98
N THR A 115 5.47 -11.14 2.93
CA THR A 115 4.78 -12.39 2.60
C THR A 115 3.51 -12.07 1.81
N SER A 116 3.11 -12.94 0.87
CA SER A 116 1.90 -12.73 0.09
C SER A 116 0.62 -13.13 0.83
N PHE A 117 0.75 -14.00 1.84
CA PHE A 117 -0.37 -14.56 2.60
C PHE A 117 -1.02 -13.52 3.50
N LEU A 118 -2.30 -13.72 3.82
CA LEU A 118 -2.97 -13.00 4.92
C LEU A 118 -2.60 -13.66 6.24
N ASP A 119 -1.38 -13.42 6.71
CA ASP A 119 -0.76 -14.14 7.84
C ASP A 119 -0.43 -13.23 9.04
N ALA A 120 -0.94 -11.99 9.04
CA ALA A 120 -0.65 -10.96 10.03
C ALA A 120 0.84 -10.58 10.09
N SER A 121 1.55 -10.60 8.95
CA SER A 121 2.90 -10.05 8.80
C SER A 121 2.99 -8.58 9.20
N THR A 122 1.89 -7.82 9.12
CA THR A 122 1.72 -6.47 9.73
C THR A 122 2.04 -6.42 11.22
N VAL A 123 1.87 -7.52 11.95
CA VAL A 123 2.14 -7.66 13.39
C VAL A 123 3.50 -8.31 13.64
N TYR A 124 3.84 -9.34 12.86
CA TYR A 124 4.97 -10.24 13.15
C TYR A 124 6.22 -9.99 12.31
N GLY A 125 6.09 -9.22 11.23
CA GLY A 125 7.13 -8.95 10.25
C GLY A 125 7.27 -10.07 9.22
N SER A 126 7.79 -9.70 8.04
CA SER A 126 8.03 -10.61 6.92
C SER A 126 9.47 -11.15 6.87
N SER A 127 10.26 -10.99 7.93
CA SER A 127 11.62 -11.53 8.00
C SER A 127 12.01 -11.92 9.44
N PRO A 128 12.90 -12.93 9.61
CA PRO A 128 13.38 -13.31 10.94
C PRO A 128 14.03 -12.17 11.72
N GLY A 129 14.68 -11.24 11.01
CA GLY A 129 15.34 -10.07 11.60
C GLY A 129 14.35 -9.07 12.20
N VAL A 130 13.21 -8.85 11.55
CA VAL A 130 12.12 -7.99 12.07
C VAL A 130 11.38 -8.70 13.19
N GLU A 131 11.04 -9.99 13.02
CA GLU A 131 10.37 -10.79 14.05
C GLU A 131 11.16 -10.76 15.37
N LYS A 132 12.48 -10.97 15.30
CA LYS A 132 13.37 -10.92 16.47
C LYS A 132 13.33 -9.57 17.18
N GLN A 133 13.19 -8.47 16.45
CA GLN A 133 13.09 -7.13 17.04
C GLN A 133 11.74 -6.87 17.70
N LEU A 134 10.68 -7.54 17.27
CA LEU A 134 9.32 -7.35 17.79
C LEU A 134 9.05 -8.18 19.04
N ARG A 135 9.68 -9.34 19.18
CA ARG A 135 9.46 -10.27 20.29
C ARG A 135 10.12 -9.83 21.59
N ASN A 136 9.43 -10.09 22.71
CA ASN A 136 9.97 -9.89 24.05
C ASN A 136 10.71 -11.15 24.53
N TRP A 137 12.03 -11.11 24.43
CA TRP A 137 12.92 -12.22 24.82
C TRP A 137 13.22 -12.29 26.32
N SER A 138 12.82 -11.28 27.10
CA SER A 138 13.09 -11.22 28.54
C SER A 138 12.13 -12.07 29.39
N SER A 139 11.11 -12.67 28.77
CA SER A 139 10.10 -13.47 29.47
C SER A 139 9.84 -14.80 28.74
N SER A 140 9.45 -15.83 29.50
CA SER A 140 9.04 -17.11 28.94
C SER A 140 7.58 -17.14 28.46
N ALA A 141 6.92 -15.98 28.41
CA ALA A 141 5.49 -15.84 28.12
C ALA A 141 5.18 -15.69 26.62
N GLY A 142 6.20 -15.66 25.75
CA GLY A 142 6.00 -15.57 24.29
C GLY A 142 5.35 -14.27 23.81
N LEU A 143 5.60 -13.15 24.52
CA LEU A 143 4.97 -11.85 24.25
C LEU A 143 5.69 -11.07 23.13
N LEU A 144 4.97 -10.11 22.53
CA LEU A 144 5.55 -9.00 21.79
C LEU A 144 6.03 -7.89 22.74
N ARG A 145 7.08 -7.17 22.32
CA ARG A 145 7.59 -5.98 23.02
C ARG A 145 6.54 -4.88 22.97
N VAL A 146 6.52 -4.09 24.03
CA VAL A 146 5.64 -2.94 24.19
C VAL A 146 6.45 -1.68 24.46
N ASN A 147 5.82 -0.52 24.33
CA ASN A 147 6.45 0.74 24.68
C ASN A 147 6.82 0.78 26.17
N THR A 148 8.06 1.19 26.47
CA THR A 148 8.55 1.30 27.84
C THR A 148 8.42 2.71 28.42
N ARG A 149 8.07 3.71 27.60
CA ARG A 149 8.01 5.13 27.98
C ARG A 149 6.58 5.66 28.11
N HIS A 150 5.64 5.10 27.35
CA HIS A 150 4.26 5.58 27.30
C HIS A 150 3.26 4.42 27.37
N GLN A 151 2.09 4.72 27.92
CA GLN A 151 0.95 3.79 28.02
C GLN A 151 -0.35 4.57 27.80
N ASP A 152 -1.40 3.85 27.42
CA ASP A 152 -2.73 4.35 27.14
C ASP A 152 -3.70 3.89 28.24
N ALA A 153 -3.85 4.70 29.30
CA ALA A 153 -4.65 4.34 30.47
C ALA A 153 -4.32 2.92 31.00
N GLY A 154 -3.02 2.61 31.14
CA GLY A 154 -2.52 1.30 31.57
C GLY A 154 -2.42 0.23 30.47
N ARG A 155 -2.81 0.53 29.23
CA ARG A 155 -2.69 -0.39 28.08
C ARG A 155 -1.43 -0.12 27.28
N ALA A 156 -0.90 -1.17 26.67
CA ALA A 156 0.34 -1.12 25.88
C ALA A 156 0.21 -0.23 24.63
N TYR A 157 1.27 0.53 24.33
CA TYR A 157 1.54 1.05 22.99
C TYR A 157 2.58 0.18 22.28
N LEU A 158 2.66 0.31 20.96
CA LEU A 158 3.77 -0.22 20.16
C LEU A 158 5.12 0.34 20.64
N PRO A 159 6.20 -0.47 20.60
CA PRO A 159 7.54 0.03 20.88
C PRO A 159 7.93 1.09 19.85
N PHE A 160 8.92 1.93 20.17
CA PHE A 160 9.46 2.90 19.22
C PHE A 160 10.52 2.27 18.32
N ALA A 161 10.48 2.61 17.03
CA ALA A 161 11.54 2.34 16.08
C ALA A 161 12.69 3.33 16.26
N SER A 162 13.88 2.98 15.76
CA SER A 162 15.01 3.91 15.68
C SER A 162 14.78 5.03 14.67
N ALA A 163 13.89 4.80 13.68
CA ALA A 163 13.53 5.80 12.68
C ALA A 163 12.65 6.90 13.28
N THR A 164 12.83 8.11 12.77
CA THR A 164 11.98 9.27 13.13
C THR A 164 10.88 9.43 12.08
N CYS A 165 9.68 9.73 12.54
CA CYS A 165 8.58 10.00 11.62
C CYS A 165 8.80 11.33 10.92
N ALA A 166 8.35 11.41 9.67
CA ALA A 166 8.31 12.66 8.95
C ALA A 166 7.46 13.65 9.75
N PRO A 167 8.00 14.82 10.13
CA PRO A 167 7.17 15.84 10.74
C PRO A 167 6.14 16.36 9.74
N GLU A 168 5.06 16.97 10.25
CA GLU A 168 4.22 17.88 9.45
C GLU A 168 5.11 18.85 8.63
N PRO A 169 4.70 19.22 7.40
CA PRO A 169 5.37 20.29 6.68
C PRO A 169 5.56 21.50 7.61
N ASP A 170 6.77 22.04 7.67
CA ASP A 170 7.19 23.17 8.52
C ASP A 170 7.39 22.91 10.03
N ALA A 171 7.26 21.67 10.52
CA ALA A 171 7.55 21.42 11.95
C ALA A 171 9.08 21.54 12.25
N PRO A 172 9.47 22.20 13.35
CA PRO A 172 10.88 22.33 13.73
C PRO A 172 11.55 20.97 13.88
N ARG A 173 12.81 20.81 13.44
CA ARG A 173 13.58 19.54 13.55
C ARG A 173 13.60 18.94 14.97
N ALA A 174 13.46 19.78 16.00
CA ALA A 174 13.38 19.39 17.41
C ALA A 174 12.07 18.65 17.80
N THR A 175 11.08 18.58 16.92
CA THR A 175 9.78 17.92 17.16
C THR A 175 9.68 16.51 16.59
N ARG A 176 10.75 15.98 15.97
CA ARG A 176 10.77 14.64 15.39
C ARG A 176 10.59 13.56 16.45
N ARG A 177 9.37 13.03 16.52
CA ARG A 177 9.04 11.89 17.37
C ARG A 177 9.46 10.58 16.69
N PRO A 178 9.88 9.58 17.48
CA PRO A 178 10.14 8.26 16.92
C PRO A 178 8.85 7.64 16.40
N CYS A 179 8.94 6.91 15.29
CA CYS A 179 7.82 6.12 14.79
C CYS A 179 7.58 4.90 15.67
N PHE A 180 6.39 4.32 15.58
CA PHE A 180 6.13 3.00 16.12
C PHE A 180 6.85 1.91 15.30
N LEU A 181 7.34 0.90 16.00
CA LEU A 181 7.89 -0.32 15.45
C LEU A 181 6.80 -1.39 15.44
N ALA A 182 6.50 -1.92 14.26
CA ALA A 182 5.55 -3.00 14.02
C ALA A 182 6.12 -3.99 12.98
N GLY A 183 5.33 -4.99 12.57
CA GLY A 183 5.70 -5.92 11.51
C GLY A 183 5.86 -5.27 10.14
N ASP A 184 5.04 -4.25 9.86
CA ASP A 184 5.14 -3.41 8.67
C ASP A 184 5.71 -2.01 9.01
N GLY A 185 6.58 -1.49 8.14
CA GLY A 185 7.28 -0.22 8.33
C GLY A 185 6.43 1.03 8.19
N ARG A 186 5.20 0.91 7.68
CA ARG A 186 4.25 2.01 7.45
C ARG A 186 3.23 2.15 8.57
N ALA A 187 3.39 1.42 9.68
CA ALA A 187 2.45 1.46 10.81
C ALA A 187 2.20 2.86 11.43
N SER A 188 3.09 3.83 11.17
CA SER A 188 2.96 5.22 11.63
C SER A 188 2.57 6.21 10.51
N GLU A 189 2.10 5.73 9.36
CA GLU A 189 1.69 6.59 8.24
C GLU A 189 0.53 7.52 8.62
N VAL A 190 -0.49 6.98 9.31
CA VAL A 190 -1.59 7.77 9.89
C VAL A 190 -1.97 7.25 11.29
N PRO A 191 -2.49 8.10 12.20
CA PRO A 191 -2.83 7.69 13.56
C PRO A 191 -3.85 6.54 13.65
N ALA A 192 -4.85 6.50 12.76
CA ALA A 192 -5.85 5.44 12.75
C ALA A 192 -5.23 4.06 12.45
N LEU A 193 -4.30 4.00 11.51
CA LEU A 193 -3.54 2.78 11.19
C LEU A 193 -2.68 2.34 12.39
N ALA A 194 -1.98 3.28 13.03
CA ALA A 194 -1.19 3.00 14.24
C ALA A 194 -2.05 2.44 15.39
N ALA A 195 -3.30 2.88 15.51
CA ALA A 195 -4.25 2.34 16.47
C ALA A 195 -4.62 0.88 16.17
N VAL A 196 -4.82 0.51 14.90
CA VAL A 196 -5.09 -0.88 14.49
C VAL A 196 -3.89 -1.79 14.76
N HIS A 197 -2.66 -1.37 14.41
CA HIS A 197 -1.46 -2.14 14.78
C HIS A 197 -1.34 -2.30 16.31
N THR A 198 -1.66 -1.26 17.08
CA THR A 198 -1.65 -1.33 18.55
C THR A 198 -2.69 -2.31 19.08
N LEU A 199 -3.88 -2.36 18.48
CA LEU A 199 -4.94 -3.30 18.82
C LEU A 199 -4.47 -4.75 18.63
N TRP A 200 -3.84 -5.08 17.51
CA TRP A 200 -3.38 -6.44 17.25
C TRP A 200 -2.19 -6.87 18.10
N LEU A 201 -1.29 -5.95 18.45
CA LEU A 201 -0.25 -6.21 19.45
C LEU A 201 -0.88 -6.54 20.82
N ARG A 202 -1.90 -5.77 21.24
CA ARG A 202 -2.61 -6.02 22.50
C ARG A 202 -3.30 -7.38 22.47
N GLU A 203 -3.93 -7.72 21.36
CA GLU A 203 -4.61 -9.01 21.20
C GLU A 203 -3.64 -10.18 21.24
N HIS A 204 -2.50 -10.09 20.55
CA HIS A 204 -1.44 -11.11 20.66
C HIS A 204 -1.01 -11.31 22.12
N ASN A 205 -0.68 -10.22 22.83
CA ASN A 205 -0.22 -10.32 24.22
C ASN A 205 -1.31 -10.85 25.16
N ARG A 206 -2.59 -10.54 24.90
CA ARG A 206 -3.73 -11.09 25.64
C ARG A 206 -3.85 -12.61 25.42
N LEU A 207 -3.74 -13.06 24.18
CA LEU A 207 -3.78 -14.48 23.81
C LEU A 207 -2.60 -15.24 24.41
N ALA A 208 -1.37 -14.76 24.21
CA ALA A 208 -0.16 -15.36 24.74
C ALA A 208 -0.18 -15.51 26.28
N ALA A 209 -0.62 -14.47 27.00
CA ALA A 209 -0.78 -14.54 28.45
C ALA A 209 -1.82 -15.60 28.87
N SER A 210 -2.95 -15.67 28.16
CA SER A 210 -4.00 -16.66 28.43
C SER A 210 -3.52 -18.09 28.14
N PHE A 211 -2.83 -18.30 27.02
CA PHE A 211 -2.26 -19.59 26.65
C PHE A 211 -1.20 -20.05 27.63
N LYS A 212 -0.33 -19.14 28.09
CA LYS A 212 0.70 -19.48 29.09
C LYS A 212 0.10 -19.84 30.45
N ALA A 213 -1.01 -19.21 30.84
CA ALA A 213 -1.71 -19.52 32.08
C ALA A 213 -2.35 -20.92 32.06
N ILE A 214 -2.90 -21.33 30.92
CA ILE A 214 -3.53 -22.65 30.74
C ILE A 214 -2.47 -23.73 30.51
N ASN A 215 -1.45 -23.43 29.70
CA ASN A 215 -0.39 -24.37 29.31
C ASN A 215 0.95 -23.94 29.93
N THR A 216 1.09 -24.12 31.25
CA THR A 216 2.29 -23.68 31.99
C THR A 216 3.58 -24.31 31.48
N HIS A 217 3.50 -25.53 30.94
CA HIS A 217 4.61 -26.30 30.36
C HIS A 217 5.08 -25.80 28.99
N TRP A 218 4.31 -24.95 28.29
CA TRP A 218 4.71 -24.44 26.98
C TRP A 218 5.95 -23.56 27.06
N SER A 219 6.81 -23.70 26.06
CA SER A 219 7.93 -22.78 25.86
C SER A 219 7.42 -21.41 25.43
N ALA A 220 8.28 -20.39 25.52
CA ALA A 220 8.00 -19.06 24.99
C ALA A 220 7.74 -19.09 23.48
N GLU A 221 8.45 -19.97 22.76
CA GLU A 221 8.29 -20.17 21.33
C GLU A 221 6.92 -20.74 20.99
N THR A 222 6.53 -21.83 21.66
CA THR A 222 5.21 -22.46 21.47
C THR A 222 4.09 -21.46 21.75
N THR A 223 4.18 -20.73 22.87
CA THR A 223 3.17 -19.72 23.23
C THR A 223 3.04 -18.62 22.18
N TYR A 224 4.18 -18.12 21.68
CA TYR A 224 4.23 -17.10 20.64
C TYR A 224 3.62 -17.60 19.32
N GLN A 225 4.00 -18.79 18.86
CA GLN A 225 3.52 -19.35 17.59
C GLN A 225 2.01 -19.67 17.63
N GLU A 226 1.50 -20.18 18.74
CA GLU A 226 0.06 -20.44 18.88
C GLU A 226 -0.76 -19.14 18.93
N ALA A 227 -0.27 -18.11 19.64
CA ALA A 227 -0.89 -16.78 19.60
C ALA A 227 -0.85 -16.17 18.20
N ARG A 228 0.30 -16.28 17.50
CA ARG A 228 0.48 -15.85 16.11
C ARG A 228 -0.51 -16.53 15.17
N LYS A 229 -0.66 -17.85 15.26
CA LYS A 229 -1.58 -18.64 14.46
C LYS A 229 -3.03 -18.20 14.63
N VAL A 230 -3.47 -17.95 15.87
CA VAL A 230 -4.82 -17.45 16.13
C VAL A 230 -5.02 -16.05 15.57
N VAL A 231 -4.07 -15.13 15.75
CA VAL A 231 -4.16 -13.78 15.18
C VAL A 231 -4.21 -13.83 13.66
N GLY A 232 -3.39 -14.65 13.00
CA GLY A 232 -3.46 -14.85 11.55
C GLY A 232 -4.84 -15.35 11.11
N ALA A 233 -5.39 -16.36 11.80
CA ALA A 233 -6.75 -16.84 11.52
C ALA A 233 -7.84 -15.76 11.73
N LEU A 234 -7.66 -14.85 12.69
CA LEU A 234 -8.56 -13.71 12.88
C LEU A 234 -8.49 -12.70 11.73
N HIS A 235 -7.30 -12.47 11.15
CA HIS A 235 -7.14 -11.64 9.95
C HIS A 235 -7.83 -12.26 8.73
N GLN A 236 -7.81 -13.59 8.61
CA GLN A 236 -8.49 -14.34 7.55
C GLN A 236 -10.01 -14.49 7.78
N GLY A 237 -10.52 -14.16 8.97
CA GLY A 237 -11.88 -14.40 9.42
C GLY A 237 -12.96 -13.72 8.56
N GLY A 238 -14.08 -14.41 8.34
CA GLY A 238 -15.12 -14.02 7.38
C GLY A 238 -15.78 -12.65 7.59
N ARG A 239 -15.74 -12.09 8.81
CA ARG A 239 -16.28 -10.74 9.09
C ARG A 239 -15.41 -9.62 8.50
N TYR A 240 -14.12 -9.88 8.31
CA TYR A 240 -13.13 -8.90 7.81
C TYR A 240 -12.78 -9.09 6.32
N ARG A 241 -13.23 -10.19 5.71
CA ARG A 241 -12.96 -10.56 4.31
C ARG A 241 -13.75 -9.76 3.27
N GLN A 242 -14.80 -9.07 3.68
CA GLN A 242 -15.74 -8.40 2.76
C GLN A 242 -15.33 -6.94 2.43
N GLU A 243 -14.20 -6.46 2.96
CA GLU A 243 -13.96 -5.03 3.16
C GLU A 243 -12.55 -4.59 2.74
N ILE A 244 -12.16 -4.85 1.48
CA ILE A 244 -10.83 -4.47 0.96
C ILE A 244 -10.97 -3.49 -0.22
N VAL A 245 -10.40 -2.28 -0.09
CA VAL A 245 -10.36 -1.21 -1.11
C VAL A 245 -8.94 -0.62 -1.19
N GLY A 246 -8.43 -0.40 -2.42
CA GLY A 246 -7.00 -0.18 -2.72
C GLY A 246 -6.44 1.26 -2.68
N ALA A 247 -5.09 1.36 -2.77
CA ALA A 247 -4.26 2.57 -2.57
C ALA A 247 -3.76 3.24 -3.91
N PRO A 248 -3.15 4.46 -3.90
CA PRO A 248 -3.04 5.40 -5.05
C PRO A 248 -1.76 5.31 -5.92
N LYS A 249 -1.46 6.28 -6.79
CA LYS A 249 -1.86 6.48 -8.21
C LYS A 249 -0.63 6.66 -9.14
N VAL A 250 0.60 6.72 -8.59
CA VAL A 250 1.87 7.00 -9.31
C VAL A 250 2.69 5.72 -9.57
N TYR A 251 2.40 4.65 -8.82
CA TYR A 251 3.09 3.36 -8.93
C TYR A 251 2.87 2.68 -10.29
N LEU A 252 1.66 2.76 -10.84
CA LEU A 252 1.23 2.00 -12.03
C LEU A 252 2.09 2.29 -13.27
N ARG A 253 2.41 3.58 -13.52
CA ARG A 253 3.24 3.97 -14.67
C ARG A 253 4.71 3.59 -14.49
N CYS A 254 5.16 3.43 -13.25
CA CYS A 254 6.52 2.99 -12.92
C CYS A 254 6.67 1.48 -12.93
N HIS A 255 5.57 0.77 -12.69
CA HIS A 255 5.44 -0.68 -12.74
C HIS A 255 5.10 -1.20 -14.13
N CYS A 256 4.95 -0.29 -15.11
CA CYS A 256 4.55 -0.62 -16.49
C CYS A 256 3.28 -1.47 -16.52
N GLU A 257 2.32 -1.16 -15.64
CA GLU A 257 1.08 -1.92 -15.59
C GLU A 257 0.30 -1.81 -16.91
N HIS A 258 -0.38 -2.91 -17.25
CA HIS A 258 -1.33 -2.96 -18.35
C HIS A 258 -2.38 -1.85 -18.20
N ARG A 259 -2.84 -1.34 -19.34
CA ARG A 259 -3.73 -0.18 -19.38
C ARG A 259 -5.18 -0.61 -19.13
N TYR A 260 -6.07 0.35 -18.88
CA TYR A 260 -7.45 0.10 -18.45
C TYR A 260 -8.19 -0.98 -19.25
N ASN A 261 -8.18 -0.91 -20.59
CA ASN A 261 -8.90 -1.88 -21.43
C ASN A 261 -8.27 -3.29 -21.45
N GLU A 262 -6.96 -3.42 -21.25
CA GLU A 262 -6.29 -4.72 -21.14
C GLU A 262 -6.73 -5.44 -19.85
N TRP A 263 -6.86 -4.69 -18.75
CA TRP A 263 -7.41 -5.24 -17.49
C TRP A 263 -8.90 -5.56 -17.58
N ARG A 264 -9.68 -4.75 -18.33
CA ARG A 264 -11.08 -5.08 -18.61
C ARG A 264 -11.18 -6.41 -19.35
N GLU A 265 -10.37 -6.60 -20.38
CA GLU A 265 -10.32 -7.85 -21.15
C GLU A 265 -9.88 -9.05 -20.30
N PHE A 266 -8.87 -8.89 -19.45
CA PHE A 266 -8.47 -9.91 -18.46
C PHE A 266 -9.63 -10.33 -17.54
N CYS A 267 -10.52 -9.39 -17.21
CA CYS A 267 -11.72 -9.62 -16.42
C CYS A 267 -12.94 -10.09 -17.22
N GLY A 268 -12.79 -10.34 -18.52
CA GLY A 268 -13.90 -10.70 -19.41
C GLY A 268 -14.91 -9.57 -19.65
N LEU A 269 -14.54 -8.33 -19.33
CA LEU A 269 -15.34 -7.12 -19.58
C LEU A 269 -15.06 -6.59 -20.99
N SER A 270 -16.08 -5.99 -21.62
CA SER A 270 -15.91 -5.36 -22.92
C SER A 270 -14.92 -4.20 -22.85
N ARG A 271 -14.04 -4.10 -23.84
CA ARG A 271 -13.23 -2.90 -24.10
C ARG A 271 -14.15 -1.72 -24.40
N LEU A 272 -13.74 -0.53 -23.97
CA LEU A 272 -14.49 0.72 -24.19
C LEU A 272 -13.57 1.65 -24.97
N GLU A 273 -13.92 2.03 -26.19
CA GLU A 273 -13.06 2.80 -27.09
C GLU A 273 -13.55 4.24 -27.24
N THR A 274 -14.87 4.42 -27.26
CA THR A 274 -15.51 5.72 -27.51
C THR A 274 -16.05 6.37 -26.23
N PRO A 275 -16.26 7.71 -26.21
CA PRO A 275 -16.92 8.38 -25.08
C PRO A 275 -18.32 7.80 -24.77
N ALA A 276 -19.05 7.37 -25.81
CA ALA A 276 -20.37 6.76 -25.67
C ALA A 276 -20.28 5.39 -24.95
N GLU A 277 -19.25 4.61 -25.25
CA GLU A 277 -19.00 3.32 -24.59
C GLU A 277 -18.49 3.51 -23.16
N LEU A 278 -17.57 4.46 -22.93
CA LEU A 278 -17.13 4.81 -21.58
C LEU A 278 -18.30 5.24 -20.68
N SER A 279 -19.28 5.95 -21.25
CA SER A 279 -20.49 6.35 -20.53
C SER A 279 -21.38 5.16 -20.09
N ARG A 280 -21.14 3.94 -20.60
CA ARG A 280 -21.81 2.73 -20.11
C ARG A 280 -21.24 2.24 -18.78
N ALA A 281 -19.97 2.56 -18.50
CA ALA A 281 -19.27 2.15 -17.27
C ALA A 281 -19.13 3.30 -16.26
N ILE A 282 -19.13 4.56 -16.73
CA ILE A 282 -18.94 5.77 -15.94
C ILE A 282 -20.17 6.67 -16.14
N THR A 283 -21.00 6.86 -15.10
CA THR A 283 -22.24 7.66 -15.23
C THR A 283 -21.96 9.15 -15.47
N ASN A 284 -20.87 9.67 -14.92
CA ASN A 284 -20.54 11.09 -15.02
C ASN A 284 -19.98 11.44 -16.41
N ARG A 285 -20.84 11.98 -17.29
CA ARG A 285 -20.46 12.37 -18.67
C ARG A 285 -19.38 13.46 -18.72
N SER A 286 -19.37 14.39 -17.77
CA SER A 286 -18.34 15.43 -17.71
C SER A 286 -16.97 14.79 -17.47
N MET A 287 -16.90 13.83 -16.55
CA MET A 287 -15.68 13.08 -16.27
C MET A 287 -15.22 12.27 -17.50
N VAL A 288 -16.14 11.60 -18.21
CA VAL A 288 -15.81 10.85 -19.44
C VAL A 288 -15.17 11.77 -20.49
N ASN A 289 -15.74 12.95 -20.72
CA ASN A 289 -15.19 13.92 -21.67
C ASN A 289 -13.80 14.39 -21.24
N GLN A 290 -13.62 14.75 -19.98
CA GLN A 290 -12.33 15.17 -19.44
C GLN A 290 -11.27 14.05 -19.50
N ILE A 291 -11.65 12.80 -19.25
CA ILE A 291 -10.77 11.63 -19.42
C ILE A 291 -10.32 11.53 -20.88
N MET A 292 -11.25 11.61 -21.83
CA MET A 292 -10.92 11.52 -23.26
C MET A 292 -10.08 12.71 -23.75
N ASP A 293 -10.34 13.90 -23.24
CA ASP A 293 -9.54 15.09 -23.53
C ASP A 293 -8.09 14.94 -23.03
N LEU A 294 -7.89 14.31 -21.87
CA LEU A 294 -6.56 14.11 -21.29
C LEU A 294 -5.80 12.92 -21.90
N TYR A 295 -6.46 11.77 -22.02
CA TYR A 295 -5.81 10.51 -22.44
C TYR A 295 -5.82 10.29 -23.95
N LYS A 296 -6.64 11.05 -24.70
CA LYS A 296 -6.85 11.00 -26.16
C LYS A 296 -7.41 9.67 -26.70
N HIS A 297 -7.13 8.56 -26.04
CA HIS A 297 -7.61 7.23 -26.38
C HIS A 297 -7.91 6.45 -25.11
N ALA A 298 -9.00 5.68 -25.09
CA ALA A 298 -9.43 4.95 -23.90
C ALA A 298 -8.43 3.87 -23.47
N ASP A 299 -7.72 3.26 -24.43
CA ASP A 299 -6.62 2.34 -24.11
C ASP A 299 -5.51 3.00 -23.32
N ASN A 300 -5.33 4.32 -23.35
CA ASN A 300 -4.27 4.99 -22.60
C ASN A 300 -4.61 5.22 -21.12
N ILE A 301 -5.85 5.00 -20.71
CA ILE A 301 -6.32 5.28 -19.35
C ILE A 301 -5.54 4.40 -18.35
N ASP A 302 -4.98 5.04 -17.32
CA ASP A 302 -4.32 4.32 -16.23
C ASP A 302 -5.36 3.46 -15.49
N VAL A 303 -5.07 2.18 -15.28
CA VAL A 303 -6.03 1.21 -14.69
C VAL A 303 -6.64 1.70 -13.39
N TRP A 304 -5.88 2.39 -12.55
CA TRP A 304 -6.40 2.92 -11.29
C TRP A 304 -7.46 4.00 -11.47
N LEU A 305 -7.23 4.93 -12.41
CA LEU A 305 -8.20 5.97 -12.70
C LEU A 305 -9.45 5.33 -13.31
N GLY A 306 -9.28 4.43 -14.27
CA GLY A 306 -10.40 3.75 -14.92
C GLY A 306 -11.22 2.93 -13.92
N GLY A 307 -10.56 2.15 -13.06
CA GLY A 307 -11.22 1.32 -12.05
C GLY A 307 -11.97 2.11 -10.98
N LEU A 308 -11.44 3.27 -10.54
CA LEU A 308 -12.16 4.16 -9.61
C LEU A 308 -13.30 4.93 -10.27
N ALA A 309 -13.20 5.24 -11.56
CA ALA A 309 -14.23 5.99 -12.26
C ALA A 309 -15.47 5.15 -12.57
N GLU A 310 -15.35 3.81 -12.56
CA GLU A 310 -16.48 2.91 -12.79
C GLU A 310 -17.56 3.03 -11.72
N ASN A 311 -18.81 2.93 -12.16
CA ASN A 311 -19.96 2.90 -11.27
C ASN A 311 -19.87 1.72 -10.28
N PHE A 312 -20.18 1.97 -9.02
CA PHE A 312 -20.16 0.95 -7.98
C PHE A 312 -21.18 -0.17 -8.27
N LEU A 313 -20.81 -1.40 -7.95
CA LEU A 313 -21.74 -2.52 -7.89
C LEU A 313 -22.69 -2.36 -6.69
N LEU A 314 -23.88 -2.95 -6.79
CA LEU A 314 -24.86 -2.94 -5.69
C LEU A 314 -24.27 -3.59 -4.43
N GLY A 315 -24.27 -2.86 -3.32
CA GLY A 315 -23.71 -3.34 -2.05
C GLY A 315 -22.19 -3.37 -1.99
N ALA A 316 -21.50 -2.70 -2.92
CA ALA A 316 -20.05 -2.57 -2.95
C ALA A 316 -19.61 -1.10 -3.04
N ARG A 317 -18.30 -0.88 -2.92
CA ARG A 317 -17.62 0.42 -3.11
C ARG A 317 -16.57 0.39 -4.21
N THR A 318 -16.70 -0.57 -5.11
CA THR A 318 -15.85 -0.75 -6.28
C THR A 318 -16.72 -1.03 -7.50
N GLY A 319 -16.23 -0.59 -8.67
CA GLY A 319 -16.82 -0.96 -9.95
C GLY A 319 -16.45 -2.40 -10.38
N PRO A 320 -17.06 -2.89 -11.46
CA PRO A 320 -16.84 -4.25 -11.98
C PRO A 320 -15.37 -4.64 -12.16
N LEU A 321 -14.53 -3.73 -12.65
CA LEU A 321 -13.12 -4.01 -12.90
C LEU A 321 -12.36 -4.31 -11.61
N PHE A 322 -12.46 -3.43 -10.63
CA PHE A 322 -11.79 -3.59 -9.34
C PHE A 322 -12.39 -4.73 -8.52
N ALA A 323 -13.70 -4.96 -8.59
CA ALA A 323 -14.31 -6.15 -7.99
C ALA A 323 -13.70 -7.45 -8.55
N CYS A 324 -13.47 -7.50 -9.87
CA CYS A 324 -12.81 -8.65 -10.51
C CYS A 324 -11.34 -8.80 -10.08
N ILE A 325 -10.53 -7.74 -10.17
CA ILE A 325 -9.09 -7.80 -9.86
C ILE A 325 -8.86 -8.17 -8.39
N ILE A 326 -9.51 -7.46 -7.48
CA ILE A 326 -9.42 -7.71 -6.03
C ILE A 326 -9.98 -9.10 -5.71
N GLY A 327 -11.14 -9.46 -6.27
CA GLY A 327 -11.76 -10.78 -6.05
C GLY A 327 -10.88 -11.95 -6.51
N LYS A 328 -10.23 -11.83 -7.67
CA LYS A 328 -9.28 -12.84 -8.17
C LYS A 328 -8.05 -12.95 -7.26
N GLN A 329 -7.48 -11.82 -6.83
CA GLN A 329 -6.33 -11.83 -5.92
C GLN A 329 -6.69 -12.48 -4.59
N MET A 330 -7.79 -12.06 -3.95
CA MET A 330 -8.19 -12.60 -2.64
C MET A 330 -8.58 -14.08 -2.71
N LYS A 331 -9.17 -14.52 -3.83
CA LYS A 331 -9.41 -15.95 -4.08
C LYS A 331 -8.10 -16.73 -4.19
N ALA A 332 -7.11 -16.21 -4.92
CA ALA A 332 -5.81 -16.85 -5.05
C ALA A 332 -5.06 -16.95 -3.71
N LEU A 333 -5.10 -15.89 -2.90
CA LEU A 333 -4.52 -15.89 -1.55
C LEU A 333 -5.15 -16.93 -0.64
N ARG A 334 -6.47 -17.13 -0.74
CA ARG A 334 -7.19 -18.14 0.06
C ARG A 334 -6.94 -19.56 -0.44
N ASP A 335 -6.99 -19.78 -1.75
CA ASP A 335 -6.96 -21.13 -2.31
C ASP A 335 -5.52 -21.69 -2.38
N GLY A 336 -4.51 -20.83 -2.24
CA GLY A 336 -3.08 -21.17 -2.26
C GLY A 336 -2.39 -21.24 -0.90
N ASP A 337 -3.13 -21.11 0.21
CA ASP A 337 -2.70 -21.22 1.62
C ASP A 337 -3.55 -22.30 2.31
#